data_AF-A0A6J7CHQ4-F1
#
_entry.id   AF-A0A6J7CHQ4-F1
#
_cell.length_a   1.000
_cell.length_b   1.000
_cell.length_c   1.000
_cell.angle_alpha   90.00
_cell.angle_beta   90.00
_cell.angle_gamma   90.00
#
_symmetry.space_group_name_H-M   'P 1'
#
loop_
_entity.id
_entity.type
_entity.pdbx_description
1 polymer ?
#
loop_
_entity_poly.entity_id
_entity_poly.type
_entity_poly.pdbx_seq_one_letter_code
_entity_poly.pdbx_strand_id
1 'polypeptide(L)'
;MRLMRRPIVATVATAVLLLTTLAGCASSIPSESMSVLDGNEILTGDLGNDVTARGVVLAAVLLVAGDVEKALTKGLVTAPEVQAARKAIDEGTLDMWRQRADADGATP
;
A
#
# COMPACT_ATOMS: atom_id res chain seq x y z
N MET A 1 -47.71 -32.58 -46.88
CA MET A 1 -46.38 -33.20 -47.00
C MET A 1 -45.50 -32.68 -45.87
N ARG A 2 -44.75 -33.59 -45.23
CA ARG A 2 -43.82 -33.36 -44.11
C ARG A 2 -42.58 -32.55 -44.57
N LEU A 3 -41.75 -32.21 -43.57
CA LEU A 3 -40.37 -31.65 -43.58
C LEU A 3 -40.33 -30.14 -43.27
N MET A 4 -39.54 -29.59 -42.33
CA MET A 4 -38.54 -30.15 -41.41
C MET A 4 -38.13 -29.07 -40.38
N ARG A 5 -38.18 -29.42 -39.09
CA ARG A 5 -37.25 -29.13 -37.97
C ARG A 5 -36.37 -27.85 -37.94
N ARG A 6 -36.69 -26.98 -36.96
CA ARG A 6 -35.81 -26.38 -35.89
C ARG A 6 -34.68 -25.39 -36.31
N PRO A 7 -33.96 -24.72 -35.38
CA PRO A 7 -34.39 -23.89 -34.23
C PRO A 7 -33.46 -22.65 -34.01
N ILE A 8 -33.89 -21.45 -33.60
CA ILE A 8 -32.99 -20.56 -32.83
C ILE A 8 -33.79 -19.75 -31.80
N VAL A 9 -33.71 -20.22 -30.55
CA VAL A 9 -33.97 -19.48 -29.33
C VAL A 9 -32.72 -18.64 -29.04
N ALA A 10 -32.84 -17.32 -29.00
CA ALA A 10 -31.89 -16.37 -28.39
C ALA A 10 -32.61 -15.00 -28.40
N THR A 11 -32.79 -14.30 -27.31
CA THR A 11 -31.70 -13.79 -26.49
C THR A 11 -32.09 -13.69 -25.01
N VAL A 12 -31.17 -14.18 -24.21
CA VAL A 12 -31.15 -14.29 -22.76
C VAL A 12 -31.16 -12.91 -22.12
N ALA A 13 -32.18 -12.59 -21.33
CA ALA A 13 -32.13 -11.53 -20.33
C ALA A 13 -31.15 -11.97 -19.24
N THR A 14 -29.90 -11.53 -19.34
CA THR A 14 -28.87 -11.84 -18.33
C THR A 14 -28.89 -10.74 -17.29
N ALA A 15 -29.63 -10.99 -16.21
CA ALA A 15 -29.57 -10.22 -15.00
C ALA A 15 -28.15 -10.25 -14.43
N VAL A 16 -27.58 -9.06 -14.21
CA VAL A 16 -26.29 -8.85 -13.57
C VAL A 16 -26.37 -9.35 -12.13
N LEU A 17 -25.81 -10.53 -11.88
CA LEU A 17 -25.58 -11.06 -10.53
C LEU A 17 -24.19 -10.61 -10.05
N LEU A 18 -24.19 -9.57 -9.20
CA LEU A 18 -23.08 -9.27 -8.31
C LEU A 18 -23.02 -10.36 -7.22
N LEU A 19 -22.04 -11.26 -7.32
CA LEU A 19 -21.67 -12.19 -6.25
C LEU A 19 -20.15 -12.19 -6.10
N THR A 20 -19.61 -11.07 -5.60
CA THR A 20 -18.26 -11.02 -5.03
C THR A 20 -18.27 -11.74 -3.69
N THR A 21 -18.04 -13.05 -3.74
CA THR A 21 -17.72 -13.87 -2.55
C THR A 21 -16.22 -14.15 -2.55
N LEU A 22 -15.41 -13.16 -2.15
CA LEU A 22 -14.08 -13.48 -1.64
C LEU A 22 -14.24 -13.87 -0.19
N ALA A 23 -14.42 -15.17 0.03
CA ALA A 23 -14.33 -15.79 1.33
C ALA A 23 -12.93 -15.52 1.91
N GLY A 24 -12.92 -14.76 3.00
CA GLY A 24 -11.73 -14.48 3.79
C GLY A 24 -11.21 -15.76 4.44
N CYS A 25 -9.99 -16.13 4.07
CA CYS A 25 -9.19 -17.11 4.78
C CYS A 25 -7.99 -16.37 5.39
N ALA A 26 -8.07 -16.07 6.69
CA ALA A 26 -6.99 -16.26 7.66
C ALA A 26 -7.45 -15.66 8.99
N SER A 27 -7.99 -16.51 9.86
CA SER A 27 -7.93 -16.24 11.29
C SER A 27 -6.48 -16.44 11.71
N SER A 28 -5.72 -15.36 11.78
CA SER A 28 -4.42 -15.32 12.47
C SER A 28 -4.54 -14.29 13.60
N ILE A 29 -4.87 -14.84 14.78
CA ILE A 29 -4.58 -14.37 16.14
C ILE A 29 -4.31 -12.86 16.26
N PRO A 30 -5.23 -12.07 16.87
CA PRO A 30 -4.87 -10.77 17.40
C PRO A 30 -3.92 -11.00 18.59
N SER A 31 -2.62 -11.06 18.30
CA SER A 31 -1.63 -10.82 19.34
C SER A 31 -1.70 -9.34 19.66
N GLU A 32 -2.33 -9.04 20.79
CA GLU A 32 -2.22 -7.76 21.46
C GLU A 32 -0.74 -7.50 21.79
N SER A 33 -0.01 -6.95 20.82
CA SER A 33 1.20 -6.17 21.07
C SER A 33 0.79 -4.71 20.91
N MET A 34 0.11 -4.17 21.93
CA MET A 34 -0.12 -2.74 22.04
C MET A 34 1.22 -1.98 22.02
N SER A 35 1.49 -1.33 20.88
CA SER A 35 1.65 0.13 20.82
C SER A 35 2.88 0.78 21.48
N VAL A 36 3.98 0.06 21.67
CA VAL A 36 5.29 0.68 22.03
C VAL A 36 6.46 0.24 21.13
N LEU A 37 6.24 -0.71 20.22
CA LEU A 37 7.30 -1.21 19.32
C LEU A 37 7.33 -0.53 17.94
N ASP A 38 6.18 -0.11 17.37
CA ASP A 38 6.11 0.52 16.03
C ASP A 38 7.00 1.77 15.88
N GLY A 39 7.22 2.53 16.94
CA GLY A 39 8.10 3.71 16.89
C GLY A 39 9.59 3.37 17.00
N ASN A 40 9.95 2.37 17.81
CA ASN A 40 11.35 2.03 18.06
C ASN A 40 11.96 1.28 16.87
N GLU A 41 11.20 0.41 16.21
CA GLU A 41 11.63 -0.24 14.98
C GLU A 41 11.80 0.72 13.80
N ILE A 42 11.03 1.83 13.75
CA ILE A 42 11.29 2.91 12.79
C ILE A 42 12.64 3.55 13.07
N LEU A 43 13.08 3.67 14.33
CA LEU A 43 14.34 4.31 14.69
C LEU A 43 15.55 3.37 14.63
N THR A 44 15.37 2.09 14.96
CA THR A 44 16.49 1.12 15.13
C THR A 44 16.38 -0.14 14.29
N GLY A 45 15.25 -0.35 13.61
CA GLY A 45 15.01 -1.55 12.79
C GLY A 45 15.73 -1.48 11.44
N ASP A 46 16.11 -2.65 10.93
CA ASP A 46 16.61 -2.76 9.55
C ASP A 46 15.46 -2.47 8.58
N LEU A 47 15.58 -1.41 7.78
CA LEU A 47 14.55 -0.97 6.84
C LEU A 47 14.56 -1.77 5.53
N GLY A 48 15.57 -2.61 5.33
CA GLY A 48 15.86 -3.21 4.03
C GLY A 48 16.50 -2.21 3.06
N ASN A 49 17.05 -2.71 1.95
CA ASN A 49 17.85 -1.88 1.02
C ASN A 49 17.02 -0.90 0.18
N ASP A 50 15.69 -1.06 0.16
CA ASP A 50 14.79 -0.33 -0.74
C ASP A 50 14.03 0.81 -0.04
N VAL A 51 14.23 0.99 1.27
CA VAL A 51 13.59 2.02 2.08
C VAL A 51 14.64 2.80 2.85
N THR A 52 14.68 4.11 2.62
CA THR A 52 15.51 5.03 3.41
C THR A 52 14.63 5.96 4.21
N ALA A 53 15.06 6.34 5.43
CA ALA A 53 14.29 7.27 6.24
C ALA A 53 14.11 8.64 5.54
N ARG A 54 15.14 9.10 4.82
CA ARG A 54 15.06 10.31 3.99
C ARG A 54 14.04 10.18 2.86
N GLY A 55 14.02 9.05 2.17
CA GLY A 55 13.06 8.78 1.10
C GLY A 55 11.63 8.70 1.60
N VAL A 56 11.39 8.13 2.79
CA VAL A 56 10.07 8.12 3.44
C VAL A 56 9.60 9.54 3.77
N VAL A 57 10.45 10.39 4.34
CA VAL A 57 10.11 11.80 4.61
C VAL A 57 9.84 12.57 3.32
N LEU A 58 10.66 12.38 2.29
CA LEU A 58 10.45 12.99 0.97
C LEU A 58 9.13 12.52 0.34
N ALA A 59 8.84 11.22 0.41
CA ALA A 59 7.60 10.65 -0.09
C ALA A 59 6.38 11.23 0.62
N ALA A 60 6.44 11.47 1.94
CA ALA A 60 5.36 12.11 2.68
C ALA A 60 5.07 13.53 2.18
N VAL A 61 6.10 14.33 1.90
CA VAL A 61 5.95 15.67 1.32
C VAL A 61 5.32 15.60 -0.07
N LEU A 62 5.79 14.68 -0.91
CA LEU A 62 5.28 14.48 -2.27
C LEU A 62 3.83 14.01 -2.31
N LEU A 63 3.40 13.25 -1.30
CA LEU A 63 2.01 12.84 -1.15
C LEU A 63 1.10 14.01 -0.84
N VAL A 64 1.52 14.91 0.05
CA VAL A 64 0.77 16.14 0.36
C VAL A 64 0.76 17.10 -0.83
N ALA A 65 1.87 17.17 -1.57
CA ALA A 65 1.98 17.99 -2.78
C ALA A 65 1.23 17.41 -4.00
N GLY A 66 0.83 16.14 -3.96
CA GLY A 66 0.19 15.46 -5.09
C GLY A 66 1.15 15.08 -6.23
N ASP A 67 2.46 15.11 -6.00
CA ASP A 67 3.51 14.91 -7.01
C ASP A 67 4.17 13.50 -6.96
N VAL A 68 3.60 12.57 -6.20
CA VAL A 68 4.21 11.25 -5.92
C VAL A 68 4.46 10.41 -7.18
N GLU A 69 3.54 10.41 -8.15
CA GLU A 69 3.67 9.62 -9.39
C GLU A 69 4.86 10.09 -10.24
N LYS A 70 5.04 11.41 -10.31
CA LYS A 70 6.16 12.04 -11.00
C LYS A 70 7.48 11.73 -10.31
N ALA A 71 7.49 11.67 -8.98
CA ALA A 71 8.68 11.33 -8.21
C ALA A 71 9.07 9.85 -8.36
N LEU A 72 8.10 8.94 -8.36
CA LEU A 72 8.31 7.51 -8.64
C LEU A 72 8.89 7.29 -10.03
N THR A 73 8.34 7.96 -11.05
CA THR A 73 8.81 7.86 -12.44
C THR A 73 10.25 8.35 -12.60
N LYS A 74 10.65 9.34 -11.79
CA LYS A 74 12.00 9.89 -11.78
C LYS A 74 12.98 9.12 -10.88
N GLY A 75 12.50 8.12 -10.14
CA GLY A 75 13.30 7.39 -9.14
C GLY A 75 13.75 8.26 -7.96
N LEU A 76 13.04 9.35 -7.68
CA LEU A 76 13.34 10.21 -6.51
C LEU A 76 12.93 9.56 -5.18
N VAL A 77 11.94 8.67 -5.25
CA VAL A 77 11.45 7.84 -4.14
C VAL A 77 11.08 6.47 -4.70
N THR A 78 11.13 5.44 -3.86
CA THR A 78 10.71 4.08 -4.23
C THR A 78 9.24 3.82 -3.86
N ALA A 79 8.61 2.83 -4.47
CA ALA A 79 7.25 2.43 -4.08
C ALA A 79 7.15 1.97 -2.61
N PRO A 80 8.12 1.21 -2.06
CA PRO A 80 8.19 0.93 -0.62
C PRO A 80 8.24 2.18 0.26
N GLU A 81 9.02 3.20 -0.12
CA GLU A 81 9.10 4.46 0.64
C GLU A 81 7.78 5.22 0.65
N VAL A 82 7.06 5.23 -0.48
CA VAL A 82 5.72 5.83 -0.57
C VAL A 82 4.71 5.10 0.31
N GLN A 83 4.79 3.76 0.38
CA GLN A 83 3.94 2.97 1.24
C GLN A 83 4.22 3.24 2.72
N ALA A 84 5.50 3.26 3.11
CA ALA A 84 5.92 3.61 4.47
C ALA A 84 5.51 5.03 4.85
N ALA A 85 5.59 5.98 3.91
CA ALA A 85 5.14 7.36 4.13
C ALA A 85 3.62 7.46 4.34
N ARG A 86 2.82 6.68 3.60
CA ARG A 86 1.37 6.58 3.84
C ARG A 86 1.10 6.09 5.26
N LYS A 87 1.72 4.96 5.65
CA LYS A 87 1.59 4.39 6.99
C LYS A 87 1.98 5.41 8.06
N ALA A 88 3.09 6.12 7.87
CA ALA A 88 3.59 7.12 8.81
C ALA A 88 2.66 8.33 8.98
N ILE A 89 1.97 8.76 7.92
CA ILE A 89 0.96 9.81 7.99
C ILE A 89 -0.28 9.32 8.74
N ASP A 90 -0.76 8.12 8.40
CA ASP A 90 -1.96 7.53 9.00
C ASP A 90 -1.78 7.26 10.50
N GLU A 91 -0.57 6.86 10.92
CA GLU A 91 -0.23 6.55 12.32
C GLU A 91 0.35 7.73 13.09
N GLY A 92 0.62 8.87 12.44
CA GLY A 92 1.24 10.03 13.07
C GLY A 92 2.70 9.83 13.48
N THR A 93 3.41 8.89 12.87
CA THR A 93 4.81 8.53 13.19
C THR A 93 5.85 9.23 12.31
N LEU A 94 5.44 10.20 11.47
CA LEU A 94 6.34 10.89 10.53
C LEU A 94 7.52 11.62 11.20
N ASP A 95 7.35 12.12 12.43
CA ASP A 95 8.46 12.75 13.16
C ASP A 95 9.56 11.74 13.54
N MET A 96 9.22 10.47 13.79
CA MET A 96 10.21 9.42 14.05
C MET A 96 11.05 9.15 12.80
N TRP A 97 10.42 9.14 11.63
CA TRP A 97 11.12 9.02 10.34
C TRP A 97 12.04 10.22 10.08
N ARG A 98 11.63 11.43 10.46
CA ARG A 98 12.49 12.63 10.40
C ARG A 98 13.70 12.49 11.33
N GLN A 99 13.49 12.10 12.58
CA GLN A 99 14.57 11.91 13.55
C GLN A 99 15.59 10.88 13.06
N ARG A 100 15.14 9.76 12.48
CA ARG A 100 16.04 8.79 11.86
C ARG A 100 16.76 9.33 10.64
N ALA A 101 16.06 10.05 9.76
CA ALA A 101 16.67 10.67 8.59
C ALA A 101 17.79 11.66 8.96
N ASP A 102 17.60 12.41 10.04
CA ASP A 102 18.61 13.31 10.60
C ASP A 102 19.80 12.50 11.18
N ALA A 103 19.53 11.41 11.90
CA ALA A 103 20.57 10.53 12.43
C ALA A 103 21.41 9.83 11.35
N ASP A 104 20.75 9.32 10.29
CA ASP A 104 21.41 8.68 9.15
C ASP A 104 22.30 9.68 8.39
N GLY A 105 21.83 10.94 8.26
CA GLY A 105 22.56 12.02 7.58
C GLY A 105 23.67 12.68 8.42
N ALA A 106 23.76 12.38 9.71
CA ALA A 106 24.75 12.94 10.63
C ALA A 106 26.05 12.12 10.72
N THR A 107 26.22 11.11 9.86
CA THR A 107 27.50 10.41 9.72
C THR A 107 28.53 11.32 9.02
N PRO A 108 29.72 11.55 9.63
CA PRO A 108 30.75 12.46 9.10
C PRO A 108 31.41 11.95 7.80
#